data_AF-A0A088T1T1-F1
#
_entry.id   AF-A0A088T1T1-F1
#
_cell.length_a   1.000
_cell.length_b   1.000
_cell.length_c   1.000
_cell.angle_alpha   90.00
_cell.angle_beta   90.00
_cell.angle_gamma   90.00
#
_symmetry.space_group_name_H-M   'P 1'
#
loop_
_entity.id
_entity.type
_entity.pdbx_description
1 polymer ?
#
loop_
_entity_poly.entity_id
_entity_poly.type
_entity_poly.pdbx_seq_one_letter_code
_entity_poly.pdbx_strand_id
1 'polypeptide(L)'
;MEKYAFIKELTKKYLDGDLSTLRMDYNSTKIATVDVIYEDYNKYRFDYILEIDKESKKVKFLKHFCEYGRDQIGLKRNKVFEDAVKEYLFEQI
;
A
#
# COMPACT_ATOMS: atom_id res chain seq x y z
N MET A 1 14.52 -6.85 8.48
CA MET A 1 14.54 -6.24 7.13
C MET A 1 13.60 -6.94 6.13
N GLU A 2 12.99 -8.09 6.45
CA GLU A 2 12.18 -8.89 5.52
C GLU A 2 10.81 -8.28 5.14
N LYS A 3 10.15 -7.55 6.05
CA LYS A 3 8.80 -6.98 5.81
C LYS A 3 8.72 -5.99 4.64
N TYR A 4 9.80 -5.27 4.37
CA TYR A 4 9.86 -4.31 3.26
C TYR A 4 10.08 -4.99 1.91
N ALA A 5 10.77 -6.13 1.89
CA ALA A 5 11.05 -6.87 0.66
C ALA A 5 9.74 -7.38 0.03
N PHE A 6 8.83 -7.90 0.86
CA PHE A 6 7.57 -8.42 0.36
C PHE A 6 6.63 -7.34 -0.20
N ILE A 7 6.46 -6.22 0.51
CA ILE A 7 5.63 -5.12 -0.01
C ILE A 7 6.21 -4.57 -1.31
N LYS A 8 7.53 -4.54 -1.45
CA LYS A 8 8.19 -4.16 -2.72
C LYS A 8 7.82 -5.13 -3.85
N GLU A 9 7.86 -6.44 -3.61
CA GLU A 9 7.45 -7.45 -4.59
C GLU A 9 5.98 -7.35 -4.98
N LEU A 10 5.08 -7.19 -3.99
CA LEU A 10 3.66 -6.98 -4.26
C LEU A 10 3.39 -5.73 -5.07
N THR A 11 4.07 -4.63 -4.72
CA THR A 11 3.94 -3.35 -5.42
C THR A 11 4.35 -3.51 -6.88
N LYS A 12 5.48 -4.18 -7.14
CA LYS A 12 5.92 -4.46 -8.51
C LYS A 12 4.95 -5.36 -9.26
N LYS A 13 4.48 -6.43 -8.62
CA LYS A 13 3.64 -7.45 -9.25
C LYS A 13 2.23 -6.96 -9.57
N TYR A 14 1.62 -6.18 -8.68
CA TYR A 14 0.20 -5.83 -8.77
C TYR A 14 -0.06 -4.36 -9.13
N LEU A 15 0.87 -3.45 -8.83
CA LEU A 15 0.73 -2.02 -9.11
C LEU A 15 1.62 -1.54 -10.27
N ASP A 16 2.42 -2.44 -10.86
CA ASP A 16 3.40 -2.15 -11.92
C ASP A 16 4.34 -0.98 -11.56
N GLY A 17 4.67 -0.90 -10.27
CA GLY A 17 5.42 0.19 -9.68
C GLY A 17 6.62 -0.28 -8.87
N ASP A 18 7.67 0.53 -8.83
CA ASP A 18 8.77 0.32 -7.92
C ASP A 18 8.48 1.03 -6.60
N LEU A 19 8.48 0.28 -5.49
CA LEU A 19 8.28 0.85 -4.15
C LEU A 19 9.39 1.85 -3.83
N SER A 20 9.01 3.11 -3.65
CA SER A 20 9.92 4.20 -3.27
C SER A 20 9.96 4.38 -1.75
N THR A 21 8.79 4.37 -1.10
CA THR A 21 8.70 4.58 0.34
C THR A 21 7.51 3.82 0.92
N LEU A 22 7.67 3.30 2.13
CA LEU A 22 6.57 2.71 2.88
C LEU A 22 6.46 3.45 4.22
N ARG A 23 5.35 4.16 4.42
CA ARG A 23 5.07 4.85 5.68
C ARG A 23 4.02 4.09 6.46
N MET A 24 4.21 3.99 7.78
CA MET A 24 3.28 3.32 8.68
C MET A 24 3.02 4.21 9.87
N ASP A 25 1.76 4.64 10.01
CA ASP A 25 1.30 5.47 11.12
C ASP A 25 0.41 4.62 12.04
N TYR A 26 0.85 4.43 13.27
CA TYR A 26 0.10 3.68 14.27
C TYR A 26 -0.91 4.59 14.96
N ASN A 27 -2.11 4.69 14.40
CA ASN A 27 -3.20 5.51 14.95
C ASN A 27 -3.66 5.01 16.33
N SER A 28 -3.52 3.71 16.59
CA SER A 28 -3.75 3.11 17.91
C SER A 28 -2.97 1.80 18.06
N THR A 29 -3.14 1.10 19.19
CA THR A 29 -2.60 -0.25 19.38
C THR A 29 -3.16 -1.25 18.35
N LYS A 30 -4.38 -1.01 17.86
CA LYS A 30 -5.12 -1.91 16.97
C LYS A 30 -5.07 -1.52 15.50
N ILE A 31 -4.99 -0.22 15.21
CA ILE A 31 -5.12 0.31 13.84
C ILE A 31 -3.79 0.95 13.41
N ALA A 32 -3.34 0.58 12.21
CA ALA A 32 -2.24 1.24 11.53
C ALA A 32 -2.67 1.70 10.13
N THR A 33 -2.35 2.93 9.76
CA THR A 33 -2.40 3.37 8.36
C THR A 33 -1.08 3.03 7.70
N VAL A 34 -1.14 2.45 6.51
CA VAL A 34 0.03 2.15 5.68
C VAL A 34 -0.12 2.88 4.37
N ASP A 35 0.87 3.70 4.06
CA ASP A 35 0.98 4.45 2.81
C ASP A 35 2.12 3.86 1.99
N VAL A 36 1.73 3.19 0.90
CA VAL A 36 2.62 2.54 -0.07
C VAL A 36 2.88 3.55 -1.18
N ILE A 37 4.05 4.17 -1.12
CA ILE A 37 4.48 5.18 -2.09
C ILE A 37 5.35 4.51 -3.13
N TYR A 38 4.96 4.60 -4.40
CA TYR A 38 5.65 3.93 -5.49
C TYR A 38 5.77 4.82 -6.73
N GLU A 39 6.71 4.46 -7.60
CA GLU A 39 6.94 5.14 -8.88
C GLU A 39 6.69 4.21 -10.05
N ASP A 40 6.12 4.73 -11.14
CA ASP A 40 6.10 4.01 -12.42
C ASP A 40 7.39 4.25 -13.22
N TYR A 41 7.44 3.68 -14.42
CA TYR A 41 8.56 3.85 -15.35
C TYR A 41 8.75 5.31 -15.81
N ASN A 42 7.71 6.14 -15.77
CA ASN A 42 7.76 7.57 -16.11
C ASN A 42 8.15 8.47 -14.94
N LYS A 43 8.44 7.89 -13.76
CA LYS A 43 8.72 8.65 -12.53
C LYS A 43 7.54 9.46 -12.00
N TYR A 44 6.31 9.07 -12.34
CA TYR A 44 5.15 9.54 -11.61
C TYR A 44 5.11 8.86 -10.25
N ARG A 45 4.80 9.65 -9.23
CA ARG A 45 4.66 9.17 -7.86
C ARG A 45 3.20 8.89 -7.54
N PHE A 46 2.98 7.74 -6.95
CA PHE A 46 1.68 7.25 -6.54
C PHE A 46 1.69 6.90 -5.07
N ASP A 47 0.58 7.20 -4.40
CA ASP A 47 0.39 6.92 -2.98
C ASP A 47 -0.85 6.01 -2.87
N TYR A 48 -0.64 4.79 -2.35
CA TYR A 48 -1.68 3.78 -2.14
C TYR A 48 -1.84 3.54 -0.64
N ILE A 49 -2.94 4.03 -0.09
CA ILE A 49 -3.18 4.09 1.35
C ILE A 49 -4.15 3.01 1.79
N LEU A 50 -3.71 2.23 2.79
CA LEU A 50 -4.43 1.14 3.42
C LEU A 50 -4.58 1.41 4.93
N GLU A 51 -5.69 0.95 5.50
CA GLU A 51 -5.87 0.82 6.94
C GLU A 51 -5.79 -0.66 7.30
N ILE A 52 -4.97 -0.98 8.29
CA ILE A 52 -4.76 -2.32 8.81
C ILE A 52 -5.32 -2.36 10.23
N ASP A 53 -6.36 -3.18 10.41
CA ASP A 53 -6.86 -3.54 11.73
C ASP A 53 -6.23 -4.88 12.14
N LYS A 54 -5.37 -4.82 13.15
CA LYS A 54 -4.62 -5.96 13.67
C LYS A 54 -5.49 -6.92 14.48
N GLU A 55 -6.58 -6.45 15.08
CA GLU A 55 -7.47 -7.28 15.90
C GLU A 55 -8.40 -8.08 14.99
N SER A 56 -9.06 -7.40 14.05
CA SER A 56 -9.97 -8.07 13.11
C SER A 56 -9.25 -8.70 11.91
N LYS A 57 -7.93 -8.51 11.78
CA LYS A 57 -7.09 -8.97 10.67
C LYS A 57 -7.60 -8.50 9.31
N LYS A 58 -8.09 -7.25 9.25
CA LYS A 58 -8.66 -6.65 8.05
C LYS A 58 -7.71 -5.63 7.45
N VAL A 59 -7.66 -5.63 6.12
CA VAL A 59 -7.02 -4.59 5.30
C VAL A 59 -8.14 -3.84 4.59
N LYS A 60 -8.17 -2.52 4.73
CA LYS A 60 -9.19 -1.65 4.16
C LYS A 60 -8.53 -0.61 3.27
N PHE A 61 -8.97 -0.56 2.03
CA PHE A 61 -8.62 0.51 1.10
C PHE A 61 -9.09 1.88 1.63
N LEU A 62 -8.18 2.84 1.69
CA LEU A 62 -8.51 4.23 1.97
C LEU A 62 -8.45 5.09 0.72
N LYS A 63 -7.31 5.07 0.01
CA LYS A 63 -7.08 5.97 -1.13
C LYS A 63 -6.03 5.43 -2.08
N HIS A 64 -6.13 5.82 -3.34
CA HIS A 64 -5.08 5.64 -4.33
C HIS A 64 -5.07 6.88 -5.22
N PHE A 65 -3.92 7.53 -5.36
CA PHE A 65 -3.80 8.74 -6.16
C PHE A 65 -2.40 8.97 -6.70
N CYS A 66 -2.32 9.81 -7.73
CA CYS A 66 -1.09 10.42 -8.22
C CYS A 66 -1.13 11.92 -7.89
N GLU A 67 -0.03 12.47 -7.39
CA GLU A 67 0.15 13.92 -7.33
C GLU A 67 0.71 14.41 -8.66
N TYR A 68 0.05 15.38 -9.29
CA TYR A 68 0.52 16.01 -10.52
C TYR A 68 0.37 17.52 -10.43
N GLY A 69 1.49 18.23 -10.27
CA GLY A 69 1.49 19.67 -10.05
C GLY A 69 0.81 20.03 -8.73
N ARG A 70 -0.35 20.70 -8.80
CA ARG A 70 -1.18 21.04 -7.63
C ARG A 70 -2.44 20.16 -7.52
N ASP A 71 -2.62 19.24 -8.46
CA ASP A 71 -3.80 18.39 -8.54
C ASP A 71 -3.51 17.00 -7.99
N GLN A 72 -4.55 16.39 -7.43
CA GLN A 72 -4.54 15.02 -6.97
C GLN A 72 -5.49 14.20 -7.84
N ILE A 73 -4.91 13.33 -8.66
CA ILE A 73 -5.67 12.48 -9.57
C ILE A 73 -5.99 11.18 -8.83
N GLY A 74 -7.28 10.98 -8.53
CA GLY A 74 -7.76 9.75 -7.91
C GLY A 74 -7.66 8.57 -8.87
N LEU A 75 -7.12 7.46 -8.38
CA LEU A 75 -6.93 6.23 -9.13
C LEU A 75 -7.82 5.10 -8.59
N LYS A 76 -8.04 4.10 -9.43
CA LYS A 76 -8.83 2.92 -9.04
C LYS A 76 -8.07 2.11 -8.01
N ARG A 77 -8.79 1.53 -7.06
CA ARG A 77 -8.25 0.52 -6.14
C ARG A 77 -7.92 -0.78 -6.88
N ASN A 78 -6.94 -1.51 -6.37
CA ASN A 78 -6.55 -2.85 -6.77
C ASN A 78 -6.83 -3.83 -5.62
N LYS A 79 -7.96 -4.53 -5.70
CA LYS A 79 -8.35 -5.52 -4.67
C LYS A 79 -7.37 -6.69 -4.55
N VAL A 80 -6.79 -7.13 -5.66
CA VAL A 80 -5.84 -8.26 -5.65
C VAL A 80 -4.58 -7.90 -4.87
N PHE A 81 -4.10 -6.66 -5.02
CA PHE A 81 -3.01 -6.15 -4.20
C PHE A 81 -3.38 -6.12 -2.71
N GLU A 82 -4.57 -5.59 -2.37
CA GLU A 82 -5.05 -5.52 -0.99
C GLU A 82 -5.18 -6.90 -0.33
N ASP A 83 -5.71 -7.88 -1.06
CA ASP A 83 -5.84 -9.26 -0.59
C ASP A 83 -4.46 -9.90 -0.38
N ALA A 84 -3.51 -9.68 -1.29
CA ALA A 84 -2.15 -10.18 -1.13
C ALA A 84 -1.41 -9.54 0.07
N VAL A 85 -1.66 -8.25 0.34
CA VAL A 85 -1.16 -7.59 1.56
C VAL A 85 -1.77 -8.23 2.81
N LYS A 86 -3.07 -8.50 2.81
CA LYS A 86 -3.77 -9.15 3.93
C LYS A 86 -3.21 -10.55 4.20
N GLU A 87 -3.09 -11.37 3.16
CA GLU A 87 -2.60 -12.75 3.23
C GLU A 87 -1.20 -12.79 3.85
N TYR A 88 -0.29 -11.94 3.39
CA TYR A 88 1.04 -11.87 3.97
C TYR A 88 1.08 -11.44 5.43
N LEU A 89 0.29 -10.44 5.79
CA LEU A 89 0.34 -9.88 7.13
C LEU A 89 -0.27 -10.82 8.18
N PHE A 90 -1.25 -11.64 7.79
CA PHE A 90 -2.09 -12.35 8.75
C PHE A 90 -2.24 -13.84 8.53
N GLU A 91 -1.91 -14.35 7.35
CA GLU A 91 -2.22 -15.72 6.93
C GLU A 91 -0.96 -16.55 6.64
N GLN A 92 0.25 -16.02 6.95
CA GLN A 92 1.58 -16.67 6.83
C GLN A 92 1.51 -18.16 6.44
N ILE A 93 1.69 -18.41 5.15
CA ILE A 93 2.00 -19.76 4.61
C ILE A 93 3.47 -20.04 4.90
#